data_AF-A0A3E1E145-F1
#
_entry.id   AF-A0A3E1E145-F1
#
_cell.length_a   1.000
_cell.length_b   1.000
_cell.length_c   1.000
_cell.angle_alpha   90.00
_cell.angle_beta   90.00
_cell.angle_gamma   90.00
#
_symmetry.space_group_name_H-M   'P 1'
#
loop_
_entity.id
_entity.type
_entity.pdbx_description
1 polymer ?
#
loop_
_entity_poly.entity_id
_entity_poly.type
_entity_poly.pdbx_seq_one_letter_code
_entity_poly.pdbx_strand_id
1 'polypeptide(L)'
;MVEFHRDLLRRIGGGVFFALAFGVSQSHLFGILFSLPLVAIGALLLMPELTRPVTWMIDALMGTQPGRGERPPIDLRLARFYVANERLDEALEEYARVMKWHPGISEPYEETMILLARTGAPRKEIDRVRQIALRRMRSPEARHAIESARRRALETRPDPVNGDTAHRA
;
A
#
# COMPACT_ATOMS: atom_id res chain seq x y z
N MET A 1 -34.96 35.24 30.51
CA MET A 1 -33.75 34.84 29.74
C MET A 1 -34.02 34.39 28.30
N VAL A 2 -35.24 34.01 27.91
CA VAL A 2 -35.54 33.54 26.54
C VAL A 2 -35.74 34.67 25.51
N GLU A 3 -36.08 35.90 25.94
CA GLU A 3 -36.31 37.02 25.02
C GLU A 3 -35.03 37.61 24.41
N PHE A 4 -33.89 37.54 25.11
CA PHE A 4 -32.62 38.07 24.61
C PHE A 4 -32.10 37.33 23.38
N HIS A 5 -32.43 36.04 23.22
CA HIS A 5 -31.98 35.25 22.07
C HIS A 5 -32.74 35.57 20.78
N ARG A 6 -34.02 36.01 20.85
CA ARG A 6 -34.80 36.31 19.64
C ARG A 6 -34.35 37.61 18.97
N ASP A 7 -33.94 38.60 19.75
CA ASP A 7 -33.45 39.87 19.20
C ASP A 7 -32.05 39.77 18.59
N LEU A 8 -31.20 38.90 19.15
CA LEU A 8 -29.87 38.64 18.58
C LEU A 8 -29.95 37.92 17.22
N LEU A 9 -30.85 36.95 17.09
CA LEU A 9 -31.09 36.22 15.83
C LEU A 9 -31.68 37.13 14.74
N ARG A 10 -32.53 38.10 15.10
CA ARG A 10 -33.15 39.02 14.14
C ARG A 10 -32.16 40.06 13.59
N ARG A 11 -31.18 40.48 14.40
CA ARG A 11 -30.12 41.41 13.97
C ARG A 11 -29.05 40.74 13.11
N ILE A 12 -28.72 39.47 13.37
CA ILE A 12 -27.75 38.72 12.55
C ILE A 12 -28.37 38.29 11.21
N GLY A 13 -29.66 37.89 11.20
CA GLY A 13 -30.34 37.45 9.98
C GLY A 13 -30.56 38.56 8.94
N GLY A 14 -30.81 39.80 9.38
CA GLY A 14 -31.10 40.92 8.47
C GLY A 14 -29.86 41.44 7.70
N GLY A 15 -28.68 41.43 8.33
CA GLY A 15 -27.45 41.94 7.71
C GLY A 15 -26.88 41.03 6.61
N VAL A 16 -26.97 39.70 6.80
CA VAL A 16 -26.44 38.73 5.83
C VAL A 16 -27.27 38.71 4.54
N PHE A 17 -28.59 38.92 4.64
CA PHE A 17 -29.45 38.99 3.45
C PHE A 17 -29.28 40.31 2.67
N PHE A 18 -29.00 41.42 3.36
CA PHE A 18 -28.82 42.71 2.69
C PHE A 18 -27.47 42.82 1.95
N ALA A 19 -26.42 42.15 2.47
CA ALA A 19 -25.12 42.06 1.79
C ALA A 19 -25.17 41.21 0.50
N LEU A 20 -26.09 40.22 0.42
CA LEU A 20 -26.30 39.43 -0.80
C LEU A 20 -27.11 40.18 -1.87
N ALA A 21 -27.96 41.13 -1.50
CA ALA A 21 -28.84 41.84 -2.44
C ALA A 21 -28.19 43.08 -3.07
N PHE A 22 -27.33 43.81 -2.34
CA PHE A 22 -26.76 45.08 -2.84
C PHE A 22 -25.43 44.93 -3.57
N GLY A 23 -24.82 43.74 -3.55
CA GLY A 23 -23.55 43.46 -4.23
C GLY A 23 -23.68 42.89 -5.64
N VAL A 24 -24.84 42.95 -6.32
CA VAL A 24 -25.06 42.23 -7.60
C VAL A 24 -24.88 43.12 -8.84
N SER A 25 -24.89 44.45 -8.73
CA SER A 25 -24.88 45.32 -9.92
C SER A 25 -23.49 45.77 -10.40
N GLN A 26 -22.42 45.46 -9.67
CA GLN A 26 -21.03 45.79 -10.07
C GLN A 26 -20.07 44.59 -9.91
N SER A 27 -20.60 43.38 -9.80
CA SER A 27 -19.88 42.19 -9.36
C SER A 27 -19.88 41.03 -10.34
N HIS A 28 -20.30 41.22 -11.60
CA HIS A 28 -20.16 40.16 -12.61
C HIS A 28 -18.71 39.68 -12.75
N LEU A 29 -17.75 40.60 -12.67
CA LEU A 29 -16.32 40.27 -12.63
C LEU A 29 -15.95 39.45 -11.38
N PHE A 30 -16.46 39.83 -10.19
CA PHE A 30 -16.22 39.08 -8.96
C PHE A 30 -16.84 37.68 -8.96
N GLY A 31 -18.06 37.54 -9.51
CA GLY A 31 -18.73 36.24 -9.65
C GLY A 31 -18.00 35.30 -10.62
N ILE A 32 -17.44 35.83 -11.72
CA ILE A 32 -16.61 35.05 -12.63
C ILE A 32 -15.30 34.64 -11.94
N LEU A 33 -14.65 35.57 -11.24
CA LEU A 33 -13.39 35.30 -10.53
C LEU A 33 -13.56 34.22 -9.45
N PHE A 34 -14.69 34.22 -8.74
CA PHE A 34 -14.98 33.23 -7.68
C PHE A 34 -15.49 31.90 -8.22
N SER A 35 -16.16 31.87 -9.38
CA SER A 35 -16.67 30.63 -9.97
C SER A 35 -15.59 29.83 -10.70
N LEU A 36 -14.57 30.49 -11.26
CA LEU A 36 -13.42 29.83 -11.90
C LEU A 36 -12.74 28.75 -11.05
N PRO A 37 -12.34 29.01 -9.78
CA PRO A 37 -11.72 27.97 -8.95
C PRO A 37 -12.69 26.84 -8.62
N LEU A 38 -13.99 27.12 -8.46
CA LEU A 38 -15.02 26.09 -8.23
C LEU A 38 -15.19 25.17 -9.45
N VAL A 39 -15.22 25.74 -10.65
CA VAL A 39 -15.27 24.97 -11.91
C VAL A 39 -13.98 24.18 -12.10
N ALA A 40 -12.82 24.77 -11.80
CA ALA A 40 -11.53 24.08 -11.86
C ALA A 40 -11.48 22.89 -10.89
N ILE A 41 -11.93 23.06 -9.64
CA ILE A 41 -12.04 21.98 -8.65
C ILE A 41 -13.02 20.90 -9.14
N GLY A 42 -14.19 21.29 -9.66
CA GLY A 42 -15.17 20.36 -10.21
C GLY A 42 -14.62 19.54 -11.39
N ALA A 43 -13.90 20.19 -12.31
CA ALA A 43 -13.23 19.51 -13.42
C ALA A 43 -12.11 18.57 -12.94
N LEU A 44 -11.35 19.00 -11.93
CA LEU A 44 -10.30 18.18 -11.30
C LEU A 44 -10.86 16.91 -10.64
N LEU A 45 -12.07 17.00 -10.05
CA LEU A 45 -12.77 15.85 -9.46
C LEU A 45 -13.34 14.88 -10.49
N LEU A 46 -13.75 15.38 -11.67
CA LEU A 46 -14.27 14.55 -12.76
C LEU A 46 -13.18 13.86 -13.57
N MET A 47 -11.95 14.37 -13.55
CA MET A 47 -10.81 13.85 -14.29
C MET A 47 -9.63 13.58 -13.34
N PRO A 48 -9.62 12.46 -12.62
CA PRO A 48 -8.55 12.12 -11.68
C PRO A 48 -7.16 12.06 -12.34
N GLU A 49 -7.08 11.86 -13.65
CA GLU A 49 -5.82 11.89 -14.41
C GLU A 49 -5.13 13.26 -14.36
N LEU A 50 -5.88 14.37 -14.27
CA LEU A 50 -5.34 15.73 -14.16
C LEU A 50 -4.81 16.04 -12.75
N THR A 51 -5.18 15.26 -11.74
CA THR A 51 -4.68 15.45 -10.37
C THR A 51 -3.25 14.92 -10.17
N ARG A 52 -2.78 14.00 -11.04
CA ARG A 52 -1.46 13.36 -10.93
C ARG A 52 -0.27 14.34 -10.89
N PRO A 53 -0.15 15.34 -11.79
CA PRO A 53 0.95 16.30 -11.70
C PRO A 53 0.87 17.18 -10.44
N VAL A 54 -0.35 17.53 -9.99
CA VAL A 54 -0.56 18.36 -8.80
C VAL A 54 -0.21 17.59 -7.52
N THR A 55 -0.63 16.32 -7.42
CA THR A 55 -0.28 15.44 -6.29
C THR A 55 1.22 15.20 -6.21
N TRP A 56 1.89 14.94 -7.34
CA TRP A 56 3.35 14.84 -7.39
C TRP A 56 4.05 16.12 -6.92
N MET A 57 3.53 17.29 -7.30
CA MET A 57 4.06 18.58 -6.85
C MET A 57 3.84 18.82 -5.36
N ILE A 58 2.66 18.49 -4.82
CA ILE A 58 2.37 18.56 -3.38
C ILE A 58 3.31 17.62 -2.62
N ASP A 59 3.52 16.40 -3.13
CA ASP A 59 4.42 15.42 -2.53
C ASP A 59 5.89 15.88 -2.54
N ALA A 60 6.31 16.53 -3.63
CA ALA A 60 7.64 17.14 -3.72
C ALA A 60 7.81 18.31 -2.74
N LEU A 61 6.77 19.16 -2.60
CA LEU A 61 6.77 20.32 -1.70
C LEU A 61 6.74 19.92 -0.22
N MET A 62 5.94 18.91 0.11
CA MET A 62 5.78 18.39 1.48
C MET A 62 6.96 17.49 1.89
N GLY A 63 7.90 17.22 1.00
CA GLY A 63 9.01 16.29 1.25
C GLY A 63 8.56 14.83 1.39
N THR A 64 7.28 14.54 1.18
CA THR A 64 6.71 13.20 1.08
C THR A 64 7.05 12.63 -0.29
N GLN A 65 8.34 12.41 -0.56
CA GLN A 65 8.72 11.64 -1.74
C GLN A 65 7.97 10.31 -1.70
N PRO A 66 7.14 9.99 -2.71
CA PRO A 66 6.50 8.69 -2.80
C PRO A 66 7.62 7.65 -2.90
N GLY A 67 7.93 6.98 -1.78
CA GLY A 67 9.06 6.06 -1.65
C GLY A 67 10.06 6.36 -0.51
N ARG A 68 10.01 7.53 0.14
CA ARG A 68 10.68 7.81 1.43
C ARG A 68 9.70 7.84 2.60
N GLY A 69 8.58 7.13 2.49
CA GLY A 69 7.80 6.78 3.68
C GLY A 69 8.71 6.07 4.67
N GLU A 70 8.52 6.34 5.96
CA GLU A 70 9.17 5.58 7.02
C GLU A 70 9.07 4.09 6.67
N ARG A 71 10.22 3.40 6.67
CA ARG A 71 10.23 1.97 6.34
C ARG A 71 9.26 1.31 7.32
N PRO A 72 8.22 0.61 6.84
CA PRO A 72 7.25 0.03 7.74
C PRO A 72 7.99 -0.88 8.71
N PRO A 73 7.59 -0.92 10.00
CA PRO A 73 8.19 -1.82 10.96
C PRO A 73 8.17 -3.24 10.39
N ILE A 74 9.23 -3.99 10.63
CA ILE A 74 9.33 -5.38 10.18
C ILE A 74 8.30 -6.18 10.98
N ASP A 75 7.15 -6.44 10.37
CA ASP A 75 6.12 -7.26 10.98
C ASP A 75 5.83 -8.48 10.10
N LEU A 76 6.22 -9.65 10.60
CA LEU A 76 5.93 -10.94 9.97
C LEU A 76 4.65 -11.58 10.52
N ARG A 77 4.00 -10.96 11.52
CA ARG A 77 2.81 -11.54 12.17
C ARG A 77 1.66 -11.68 11.18
N LEU A 78 1.49 -10.73 10.27
CA LEU A 78 0.43 -10.79 9.28
C LEU A 78 0.65 -11.94 8.27
N ALA A 79 1.87 -12.09 7.75
CA ALA A 79 2.20 -13.19 6.85
C ALA A 79 2.04 -14.55 7.55
N ARG A 80 2.49 -14.66 8.81
CA ARG A 80 2.32 -15.87 9.64
C ARG A 80 0.85 -16.15 9.95
N PHE A 81 0.05 -15.11 10.17
CA PHE A 81 -1.40 -15.24 10.33
C PHE A 81 -2.04 -15.83 9.07
N TYR A 82 -1.64 -15.38 7.88
CA TYR A 82 -2.12 -15.98 6.63
C TYR A 82 -1.70 -17.44 6.47
N VAL A 83 -0.45 -17.79 6.81
CA VAL A 83 0.00 -19.20 6.83
C VAL A 83 -0.83 -20.05 7.78
N ALA A 84 -1.15 -19.53 8.97
CA ALA A 84 -1.95 -20.23 9.97
C ALA A 84 -3.41 -20.45 9.52
N ASN A 85 -3.94 -19.59 8.65
CA ASN A 85 -5.29 -19.70 8.07
C ASN A 85 -5.30 -20.40 6.70
N GLU A 86 -4.22 -21.07 6.30
CA GLU A 86 -4.06 -21.74 5.00
C GLU A 86 -4.22 -20.82 3.78
N ARG A 87 -4.10 -19.50 3.98
CA ARG A 87 -4.13 -18.46 2.96
C ARG A 87 -2.73 -18.23 2.40
N LEU A 88 -2.24 -19.23 1.67
CA LEU A 88 -0.81 -19.34 1.32
C LEU A 88 -0.39 -18.29 0.28
N ASP A 89 -1.28 -17.90 -0.63
CA ASP A 89 -0.99 -16.90 -1.66
C ASP A 89 -0.81 -15.51 -1.04
N GLU A 90 -1.72 -15.11 -0.14
CA GLU A 90 -1.61 -13.83 0.57
C GLU A 90 -0.40 -13.78 1.51
N ALA A 91 -0.01 -14.92 2.09
CA ALA A 91 1.21 -15.02 2.87
C ALA A 91 2.46 -14.74 2.00
N LEU A 92 2.53 -15.30 0.79
CA LEU A 92 3.62 -15.05 -0.15
C LEU A 92 3.68 -13.58 -0.57
N GLU A 93 2.53 -12.93 -0.80
CA GLU A 93 2.46 -11.50 -1.11
C GLU A 93 2.98 -10.63 0.03
N GLU A 94 2.61 -10.93 1.28
CA GLU A 94 3.12 -10.18 2.43
C GLU A 94 4.61 -10.39 2.66
N TYR A 95 5.12 -11.64 2.54
CA TYR A 95 6.56 -11.88 2.59
C TYR A 95 7.29 -11.11 1.47
N ALA A 96 6.73 -11.07 0.26
CA ALA A 96 7.29 -10.29 -0.84
C ALA A 96 7.34 -8.78 -0.54
N ARG A 97 6.31 -8.26 0.14
CA ARG A 97 6.28 -6.86 0.61
C ARG A 97 7.39 -6.60 1.62
N VAL A 98 7.59 -7.48 2.60
CA VAL A 98 8.67 -7.35 3.58
C VAL A 98 10.04 -7.43 2.92
N MET A 99 10.25 -8.37 1.99
CA MET A 99 11.49 -8.50 1.21
C MET A 99 11.78 -7.27 0.32
N LYS A 100 10.76 -6.52 -0.08
CA LYS A 100 10.91 -5.27 -0.84
C LYS A 100 11.45 -4.14 0.02
N TRP A 101 10.90 -3.97 1.23
CA TRP A 101 11.30 -2.91 2.15
C TRP A 101 12.58 -3.23 2.93
N HIS A 102 12.78 -4.51 3.25
CA HIS A 102 13.86 -4.99 4.12
C HIS A 102 14.64 -6.14 3.48
N PRO A 103 15.40 -5.88 2.39
CA PRO A 103 16.08 -6.93 1.61
C PRO A 103 17.20 -7.66 2.35
N GLY A 104 17.65 -7.15 3.50
CA GLY A 104 18.77 -7.72 4.27
C GLY A 104 18.38 -8.75 5.33
N ILE A 105 17.09 -8.99 5.54
CA ILE A 105 16.59 -9.90 6.57
C ILE A 105 16.41 -11.30 5.97
N SER A 106 16.94 -12.34 6.63
CA SER A 106 16.85 -13.73 6.14
C SER A 106 15.47 -14.34 6.32
N GLU A 107 14.83 -14.06 7.45
CA GLU A 107 13.58 -14.70 7.90
C GLU A 107 12.46 -14.72 6.83
N PRO A 108 12.13 -13.64 6.10
CA PRO A 108 11.11 -13.69 5.04
C PRO A 108 11.47 -14.63 3.88
N TYR A 109 12.75 -14.73 3.52
CA TYR A 109 13.20 -15.63 2.46
C TYR A 109 13.13 -17.09 2.90
N GLU A 110 13.48 -17.36 4.17
CA GLU A 110 13.41 -18.70 4.76
C GLU A 110 11.96 -19.21 4.76
N GLU A 111 11.04 -18.41 5.30
CA GLU A 111 9.60 -18.72 5.37
C GLU A 111 9.01 -18.90 3.96
N THR A 112 9.40 -18.05 3.00
CA THR A 112 8.98 -18.17 1.59
C THR A 112 9.42 -19.51 0.98
N MET A 113 10.66 -19.95 1.19
CA MET A 113 11.16 -21.22 0.64
C MET A 113 10.42 -22.43 1.24
N ILE A 114 10.15 -22.40 2.55
CA ILE A 114 9.38 -23.44 3.24
C ILE A 114 7.95 -23.48 2.69
N LEU A 115 7.32 -22.32 2.54
CA LEU A 115 5.97 -22.19 2.01
C LEU A 115 5.87 -22.70 0.57
N LEU A 116 6.83 -22.36 -0.30
CA LEU A 116 6.93 -22.88 -1.66
C LEU A 116 7.10 -24.41 -1.70
N ALA A 117 7.88 -24.99 -0.79
CA ALA A 117 7.99 -26.44 -0.70
C ALA A 117 6.67 -27.09 -0.28
N ARG A 118 5.97 -26.49 0.69
CA ARG A 118 4.68 -26.97 1.18
C ARG A 118 3.59 -26.91 0.10
N THR A 119 3.59 -25.89 -0.75
CA THR A 119 2.65 -25.78 -1.90
C THR A 119 3.01 -26.68 -3.07
N GLY A 120 4.10 -27.47 -2.98
CA GLY A 120 4.56 -28.31 -4.06
C GLY A 120 5.23 -27.54 -5.21
N ALA A 121 5.60 -26.28 -4.99
CA ALA A 121 6.21 -25.45 -6.02
C ALA A 121 7.48 -26.12 -6.59
N PRO A 122 7.79 -25.92 -7.89
CA PRO A 122 8.98 -26.49 -8.51
C PRO A 122 10.26 -26.12 -7.76
N ARG A 123 11.21 -27.05 -7.65
CA ARG A 123 12.52 -26.83 -6.98
C ARG A 123 13.25 -25.58 -7.51
N LYS A 124 13.11 -25.29 -8.81
CA LYS A 124 13.65 -24.09 -9.46
C LYS A 124 13.20 -22.78 -8.81
N GLU A 125 12.00 -22.73 -8.24
CA GLU A 125 11.46 -21.52 -7.60
C GLU A 125 12.08 -21.30 -6.22
N ILE A 126 12.23 -22.36 -5.44
CA ILE A 126 12.96 -22.35 -4.16
C ILE A 126 14.41 -21.88 -4.41
N ASP A 127 15.08 -22.45 -5.42
CA ASP A 127 16.45 -22.07 -5.77
C ASP A 127 16.54 -20.61 -6.26
N ARG A 128 15.51 -20.10 -6.96
CA ARG A 128 15.43 -18.68 -7.36
C ARG A 128 15.34 -17.75 -6.15
N VAL A 129 14.48 -18.06 -5.17
CA VAL A 129 14.35 -17.28 -3.93
C VAL A 129 15.67 -17.28 -3.17
N ARG A 130 16.34 -18.45 -3.03
CA ARG A 130 17.69 -18.55 -2.46
C ARG A 130 18.69 -17.63 -3.15
N GLN A 131 18.75 -17.65 -4.49
CA GLN A 131 19.71 -16.82 -5.22
C GLN A 131 19.49 -15.32 -4.98
N ILE A 132 18.22 -14.88 -4.91
CA ILE A 132 17.88 -13.49 -4.59
C ILE A 132 18.32 -13.15 -3.17
N ALA A 133 18.06 -14.04 -2.21
CA ALA A 133 18.45 -13.88 -0.81
C ALA A 133 19.97 -13.72 -0.66
N LEU A 134 20.76 -14.63 -1.26
CA LEU A 134 22.23 -14.62 -1.18
C LEU A 134 22.86 -13.38 -1.80
N ARG A 135 22.26 -12.80 -2.86
CA ARG A 135 22.72 -11.54 -3.46
C ARG A 135 22.51 -10.33 -2.56
N ARG A 136 21.44 -10.35 -1.74
CA ARG A 136 21.06 -9.23 -0.87
C ARG A 136 21.70 -9.32 0.51
N MET A 137 22.04 -10.52 0.98
CA MET A 137 22.61 -10.76 2.29
C MET A 137 24.13 -10.63 2.33
N ARG A 138 24.60 -9.73 3.20
CA ARG A 138 26.01 -9.50 3.45
C ARG A 138 26.57 -10.33 4.60
N SER A 139 25.75 -10.63 5.61
CA SER A 139 26.19 -11.39 6.78
C SER A 139 26.40 -12.88 6.44
N PRO A 140 27.50 -13.52 6.88
CA PRO A 140 27.72 -14.95 6.71
C PRO A 140 26.67 -15.79 7.46
N GLU A 141 26.20 -15.32 8.61
CA GLU A 141 25.16 -15.96 9.40
C GLU A 141 23.84 -16.04 8.62
N ALA A 142 23.42 -14.91 8.03
CA ALA A 142 22.22 -14.85 7.19
C ALA A 142 22.33 -15.81 5.98
N ARG A 143 23.50 -15.93 5.37
CA ARG A 143 23.73 -16.89 4.28
C ARG A 143 23.59 -18.35 4.74
N HIS A 144 24.12 -18.68 5.93
CA HIS A 144 23.95 -20.00 6.51
C HIS A 144 22.48 -20.32 6.81
N ALA A 145 21.73 -19.34 7.31
CA ALA A 145 20.29 -19.48 7.56
C ALA A 145 19.50 -19.76 6.27
N ILE A 146 19.85 -19.10 5.16
CA ILE A 146 19.26 -19.38 3.85
C ILE A 146 19.58 -20.79 3.34
N GLU A 147 20.81 -21.27 3.51
CA GLU A 147 21.16 -22.63 3.11
C GLU A 147 20.47 -23.70 3.96
N SER A 148 20.36 -23.47 5.27
CA SER A 148 19.65 -24.40 6.17
C SER A 148 18.14 -24.41 5.88
N ALA A 149 17.53 -23.25 5.61
CA ALA A 149 16.13 -23.15 5.22
C ALA A 149 15.85 -23.83 3.87
N ARG A 150 16.77 -23.72 2.89
CA ARG A 150 16.66 -24.48 1.64
C ARG A 150 16.68 -25.99 1.88
N ARG A 151 17.59 -26.49 2.72
CA ARG A 151 17.64 -27.92 3.05
C ARG A 151 16.32 -28.39 3.67
N ARG A 152 15.84 -27.68 4.70
CA ARG A 152 14.55 -27.93 5.33
C ARG A 152 13.39 -27.92 4.32
N ALA A 153 13.33 -26.91 3.46
CA ALA A 153 12.30 -26.83 2.42
C ALA A 153 12.33 -28.06 1.48
N LEU A 154 13.53 -28.50 1.05
CA LEU A 154 13.66 -29.68 0.20
C LEU A 154 13.32 -31.00 0.93
N GLU A 155 13.59 -31.09 2.23
CA GLU A 155 13.23 -32.24 3.07
C GLU A 155 11.71 -32.31 3.33
N THR A 156 11.06 -31.16 3.52
CA THR A 156 9.60 -31.08 3.71
C THR A 156 8.80 -31.24 2.43
N ARG A 157 9.47 -31.21 1.28
CA ARG A 157 8.81 -31.36 -0.01
C ARG A 157 8.24 -32.77 -0.05
N PRO A 158 6.92 -32.95 -0.30
CA PRO A 158 6.41 -34.29 -0.55
C PRO A 158 7.17 -34.85 -1.74
N ASP A 159 7.70 -36.07 -1.59
CA ASP A 159 8.30 -36.78 -2.71
C ASP A 159 7.32 -36.68 -3.88
N PRO A 160 7.78 -36.36 -5.10
CA PRO A 160 6.92 -36.41 -6.26
C PRO A 160 6.50 -37.88 -6.40
N VAL A 161 5.40 -38.25 -5.75
CA VAL A 161 4.83 -39.59 -5.75
C VAL A 161 4.48 -39.89 -7.18
N ASN A 162 5.41 -40.55 -7.90
CA ASN A 162 5.30 -41.13 -9.24
C ASN A 162 4.09 -40.62 -10.06
N GLY A 163 3.99 -39.30 -10.26
CA GLY A 163 2.86 -38.69 -10.97
C GLY A 163 2.81 -39.13 -12.45
N ASP A 164 3.91 -39.68 -12.94
CA ASP A 164 4.03 -40.28 -14.28
C ASP A 164 3.30 -41.63 -14.42
N THR A 165 2.89 -42.30 -13.33
CA THR A 165 2.09 -43.54 -13.46
C THR A 165 0.60 -43.29 -13.72
N ALA A 166 0.09 -42.07 -13.58
CA ALA A 166 -1.33 -41.76 -13.76
C ALA A 166 -1.74 -41.40 -15.20
N HIS A 167 -0.79 -41.17 -16.12
CA HIS A 167 -1.06 -40.87 -17.53
C HIS A 167 -0.72 -42.01 -18.51
N ARG A 168 -0.47 -43.23 -18.00
CA ARG A 168 -0.11 -44.42 -18.82
C ARG A 168 -1.13 -45.57 -18.76
N ALA A 169 -2.30 -45.40 -18.17
CA ALA A 169 -3.41 -46.38 -18.21
C ALA A 169 -4.59 -45.79 -18.99
#